data_AF-A0AAV7LSY4-F1
#
_entry.id   AF-A0AAV7LSY4-F1
#
_cell.length_a   1.000
_cell.length_b   1.000
_cell.length_c   1.000
_cell.angle_alpha   90.00
_cell.angle_beta   90.00
_cell.angle_gamma   90.00
#
_symmetry.space_group_name_H-M   'P 1'
#
loop_
_entity.id
_entity.type
_entity.pdbx_description
1 polymer ?
#
loop_
_entity_poly.entity_id
_entity_poly.type
_entity_poly.pdbx_seq_one_letter_code
_entity_poly.pdbx_strand_id
1 'polypeptide(L)'
;MAEPVEEAVLEPGGPSPGGGKRGASDCETSGKNGQVAKKIKSNVDNESEQSKRYPKKKVALLVSYSGKGYHGMQRNIGSSQFKTIEDELVQALVRSGCIPENHGEDMKKMSFQRCARTDKGVSAAGQIVSLKVWLIEDIVEKINSHLPSHIRILGLKRVTGGFNSKNKCDARTYMYMMPTFAFSHKDLDVQDESYRMNPETLQKVNQLLVSYKGTHNFHNFTSQKGALDPSAKRYIMDMYCEEPFAREGWEFVVIKVKGQSFMMHQIRKMIGLVVAVVKGYASEDILERSWGQEKVDIPKAPGLGLVLEQVHFEKYNRRFGNDGMHEALEWIVEEAKIADFKEDYIYPTIIQTEREEKSMASWLSTLPIHDFNATASGVQSSDTKKNNEPDGSDDGGESD
;
A
#
# COMPACT_ATOMS: atom_id res chain seq x y z
N MET A 1 -46.21 -18.36 37.36
CA MET A 1 -46.51 -16.96 37.71
C MET A 1 -45.37 -16.14 37.14
N ALA A 2 -45.52 -15.70 35.89
CA ALA A 2 -46.08 -14.38 35.50
C ALA A 2 -45.00 -13.29 35.66
N GLU A 3 -44.67 -12.43 34.70
CA GLU A 3 -45.13 -12.11 33.34
C GLU A 3 -44.02 -11.23 32.69
N PRO A 4 -44.00 -11.04 31.37
CA PRO A 4 -43.05 -10.18 30.66
C PRO A 4 -43.54 -8.72 30.59
N VAL A 5 -42.63 -7.76 30.43
CA VAL A 5 -42.98 -6.35 30.17
C VAL A 5 -42.71 -6.02 28.70
N GLU A 6 -43.77 -5.66 28.00
CA GLU A 6 -43.81 -5.13 26.62
C GLU A 6 -43.11 -3.78 26.50
N GLU A 7 -42.41 -3.56 25.38
CA GLU A 7 -41.96 -2.23 24.96
C GLU A 7 -42.58 -1.88 23.61
N ALA A 8 -43.15 -0.67 23.54
CA ALA A 8 -44.21 -0.27 22.62
C ALA A 8 -43.73 0.20 21.25
N VAL A 9 -44.57 -0.07 20.25
CA VAL A 9 -44.52 0.42 18.87
C VAL A 9 -45.15 1.83 18.80
N LEU A 10 -44.50 2.78 18.13
CA LEU A 10 -45.06 4.09 17.79
C LEU A 10 -44.66 4.52 16.38
N GLU A 11 -45.65 4.64 15.49
CA GLU A 11 -45.79 5.56 14.34
C GLU A 11 -47.25 5.44 13.82
N PRO A 12 -47.83 6.36 13.02
CA PRO A 12 -47.50 7.77 12.76
C PRO A 12 -48.72 8.71 12.96
N GLY A 13 -48.47 10.01 13.22
CA GLY A 13 -49.50 11.04 13.31
C GLY A 13 -49.69 11.81 12.00
N GLY A 14 -50.87 11.68 11.39
CA GLY A 14 -51.38 12.55 10.32
C GLY A 14 -52.37 13.61 10.84
N PRO A 15 -53.12 14.31 9.96
CA PRO A 15 -52.84 15.71 9.62
C PRO A 15 -54.03 16.66 9.89
N SER A 16 -53.84 17.99 9.71
CA SER A 16 -54.82 19.02 9.22
C SER A 16 -54.49 20.45 9.72
N PRO A 17 -55.14 21.54 9.23
CA PRO A 17 -55.59 21.85 7.86
C PRO A 17 -55.43 23.35 7.47
N GLY A 18 -55.80 23.69 6.22
CA GLY A 18 -56.28 25.01 5.79
C GLY A 18 -55.30 25.79 4.91
N GLY A 19 -55.64 26.34 3.75
CA GLY A 19 -56.92 26.57 3.08
C GLY A 19 -56.77 27.86 2.24
N GLY A 20 -57.12 27.85 0.95
CA GLY A 20 -57.12 29.08 0.14
C GLY A 20 -57.11 28.86 -1.37
N LYS A 21 -58.30 28.87 -1.98
CA LYS A 21 -58.57 28.84 -3.43
C LYS A 21 -58.45 30.24 -4.08
N ARG A 22 -58.48 30.21 -5.43
CA ARG A 22 -58.78 31.25 -6.46
C ARG A 22 -57.51 31.68 -7.20
N GLY A 23 -57.49 31.87 -8.51
CA GLY A 23 -58.53 32.04 -9.52
C GLY A 23 -57.89 32.83 -10.66
N ALA A 24 -58.33 32.61 -11.89
CA ALA A 24 -57.66 32.98 -13.13
C ALA A 24 -57.67 34.49 -13.48
N SER A 25 -56.96 34.75 -14.60
CA SER A 25 -57.05 35.83 -15.58
C SER A 25 -56.57 37.23 -15.21
N ASP A 26 -55.57 37.72 -15.95
CA ASP A 26 -55.80 38.84 -16.86
C ASP A 26 -54.89 38.79 -18.09
N CYS A 27 -55.48 39.18 -19.21
CA CYS A 27 -54.94 39.30 -20.55
C CYS A 27 -54.67 40.78 -20.79
N GLU A 28 -53.50 41.15 -21.32
CA GLU A 28 -53.43 42.29 -22.23
C GLU A 28 -52.22 42.22 -23.17
N THR A 29 -52.52 42.60 -24.40
CA THR A 29 -51.82 42.45 -25.67
C THR A 29 -50.70 43.46 -25.89
N SER A 30 -49.64 43.07 -26.62
CA SER A 30 -49.27 43.63 -27.95
C SER A 30 -47.75 43.58 -28.23
N GLY A 31 -47.38 43.22 -29.46
CA GLY A 31 -45.99 43.37 -29.96
C GLY A 31 -45.55 42.28 -30.94
N LYS A 32 -45.90 42.44 -32.22
CA LYS A 32 -45.51 41.58 -33.35
C LYS A 32 -43.99 41.57 -33.59
N ASN A 33 -43.41 40.41 -33.90
CA ASN A 33 -42.75 40.13 -35.19
C ASN A 33 -42.12 38.73 -35.20
N GLY A 34 -42.69 37.85 -36.03
CA GLY A 34 -42.09 36.56 -36.38
C GLY A 34 -41.23 36.68 -37.63
N GLN A 35 -40.03 36.11 -37.59
CA GLN A 35 -39.34 35.63 -38.78
C GLN A 35 -38.93 34.17 -38.55
N VAL A 36 -39.57 33.30 -39.33
CA VAL A 36 -39.22 31.90 -39.52
C VAL A 36 -38.12 31.86 -40.58
N ALA A 37 -36.97 31.28 -40.26
CA ALA A 37 -35.98 30.87 -41.25
C ALA A 37 -35.59 29.40 -40.98
N LYS A 38 -36.25 28.49 -41.70
CA LYS A 38 -35.75 27.14 -41.96
C LYS A 38 -34.48 27.26 -42.80
N LYS A 39 -33.38 26.65 -42.38
CA LYS A 39 -32.24 26.37 -43.27
C LYS A 39 -31.94 24.87 -43.27
N ILE A 40 -31.98 24.35 -44.49
CA ILE A 40 -31.81 22.95 -44.90
C ILE A 40 -30.31 22.61 -44.96
N LYS A 41 -30.02 21.34 -44.66
CA LYS A 41 -28.76 20.57 -44.66
C LYS A 41 -27.62 21.04 -45.58
N SER A 42 -26.40 20.89 -45.07
CA SER A 42 -25.27 20.37 -45.85
C SER A 42 -24.68 19.16 -45.12
N ASN A 43 -24.95 17.96 -45.64
CA ASN A 43 -24.20 16.75 -45.33
C ASN A 43 -22.76 16.97 -45.80
N VAL A 44 -21.82 16.92 -44.87
CA VAL A 44 -20.43 16.58 -45.17
C VAL A 44 -20.18 15.28 -44.43
N ASP A 45 -20.07 14.22 -45.20
CA ASP A 45 -19.71 12.89 -44.75
C ASP A 45 -18.34 12.96 -44.10
N ASN A 46 -18.33 12.98 -42.77
CA ASN A 46 -17.15 12.67 -41.98
C ASN A 46 -17.41 11.29 -41.39
N GLU A 47 -16.98 10.26 -42.11
CA GLU A 47 -16.82 8.91 -41.59
C GLU A 47 -15.73 8.92 -40.51
N SER A 48 -16.04 9.50 -39.35
CA SER A 48 -15.30 9.20 -38.14
C SER A 48 -15.87 7.88 -37.61
N GLU A 49 -15.06 6.83 -37.62
CA GLU A 49 -15.33 5.57 -36.95
C GLU A 49 -16.06 5.83 -35.62
N GLN A 50 -17.35 5.48 -35.58
CA GLN A 50 -18.09 5.45 -34.32
C GLN A 50 -17.49 4.32 -33.49
N SER A 51 -16.43 4.65 -32.74
CA SER A 51 -15.92 3.80 -31.67
C SER A 51 -17.12 3.39 -30.83
N LYS A 52 -17.41 2.07 -30.79
CA LYS A 52 -18.42 1.51 -29.89
C LYS A 52 -18.05 1.99 -28.48
N ARG A 53 -18.70 3.04 -27.98
CA ARG A 53 -18.43 3.61 -26.66
C ARG A 53 -19.01 2.64 -25.64
N TYR A 54 -18.22 1.65 -25.24
CA TYR A 54 -18.57 0.79 -24.13
C TYR A 54 -18.87 1.68 -22.90
N PRO A 55 -19.94 1.41 -22.13
CA PRO A 55 -20.19 2.17 -20.92
C PRO A 55 -19.04 1.93 -19.93
N LYS A 56 -18.45 3.01 -19.39
CA LYS A 56 -17.39 2.90 -18.38
C LYS A 56 -17.92 2.15 -17.15
N LYS A 57 -17.25 1.09 -16.72
CA LYS A 57 -17.58 0.33 -15.51
C LYS A 57 -16.46 0.42 -14.51
N LYS A 58 -16.81 0.48 -13.22
CA LYS A 58 -15.84 0.42 -12.12
C LYS A 58 -15.48 -1.06 -11.89
N VAL A 59 -14.19 -1.34 -11.86
CA VAL A 59 -13.64 -2.68 -11.63
C VAL A 59 -12.61 -2.66 -10.51
N ALA A 60 -12.42 -3.83 -9.90
CA ALA A 60 -11.24 -4.18 -9.13
C ALA A 60 -10.40 -5.18 -9.94
N LEU A 61 -9.08 -4.97 -9.99
CA LEU A 61 -8.14 -5.88 -10.62
C LEU A 61 -7.25 -6.49 -9.55
N LEU A 62 -7.05 -7.80 -9.64
CA LEU A 62 -6.01 -8.54 -8.93
C LEU A 62 -4.76 -8.54 -9.78
N VAL A 63 -3.70 -7.94 -9.25
CA VAL A 63 -2.43 -7.70 -9.93
C VAL A 63 -1.29 -8.35 -9.14
N SER A 64 -0.45 -9.08 -9.84
CA SER A 64 0.76 -9.70 -9.29
C SER A 64 1.98 -9.23 -10.06
N TYR A 65 3.09 -9.00 -9.37
CA TYR A 65 4.34 -8.55 -9.98
C TYR A 65 5.58 -8.89 -9.16
N SER A 66 6.69 -9.12 -9.87
CA SER A 66 8.04 -9.05 -9.30
C SER A 66 8.51 -7.60 -9.25
N GLY A 67 8.93 -7.13 -8.08
CA GLY A 67 9.31 -5.74 -7.85
C GLY A 67 10.72 -5.37 -8.35
N LYS A 68 11.55 -6.35 -8.70
CA LYS A 68 12.93 -6.12 -9.18
C LYS A 68 12.91 -5.25 -10.44
N GLY A 69 13.75 -4.22 -10.46
CA GLY A 69 13.83 -3.25 -11.57
C GLY A 69 12.82 -2.09 -11.51
N TYR A 70 11.88 -2.07 -10.56
CA TYR A 70 10.88 -1.01 -10.43
C TYR A 70 11.07 -0.14 -9.18
N HIS A 71 10.72 1.14 -9.31
CA HIS A 71 10.71 2.10 -8.19
C HIS A 71 9.39 2.11 -7.40
N GLY A 72 8.84 0.91 -7.19
CA GLY A 72 7.61 0.68 -6.45
C GLY A 72 6.35 0.75 -7.30
N MET A 73 5.20 0.71 -6.62
CA MET A 73 3.89 0.69 -7.27
C MET A 73 3.53 2.03 -7.94
N GLN A 74 3.65 3.12 -7.18
CA GLN A 74 3.05 4.41 -7.56
C GLN A 74 3.96 5.21 -8.49
N ARG A 75 3.39 5.77 -9.57
CA ARG A 75 4.10 6.69 -10.46
C ARG A 75 4.67 7.90 -9.73
N ASN A 76 5.92 8.23 -10.05
CA ASN A 76 6.58 9.46 -9.59
C ASN A 76 6.59 10.47 -10.75
N ILE A 77 5.67 11.44 -10.70
CA ILE A 77 5.59 12.50 -11.71
C ILE A 77 6.83 13.40 -11.55
N GLY A 78 7.74 13.40 -12.52
CA GLY A 78 8.93 14.27 -12.56
C GLY A 78 10.30 13.59 -12.41
N SER A 79 10.35 12.28 -12.16
CA SER A 79 11.61 11.51 -12.21
C SER A 79 11.52 10.44 -13.28
N SER A 80 12.18 10.67 -14.41
CA SER A 80 12.09 9.83 -15.63
C SER A 80 13.02 8.62 -15.62
N GLN A 81 13.90 8.48 -14.63
CA GLN A 81 14.99 7.51 -14.73
C GLN A 81 14.54 6.06 -14.52
N PHE A 82 13.43 5.81 -13.82
CA PHE A 82 13.01 4.45 -13.52
C PHE A 82 11.50 4.27 -13.52
N LYS A 83 11.06 3.21 -14.19
CA LYS A 83 9.64 2.84 -14.30
C LYS A 83 9.07 2.31 -12.99
N THR A 84 7.76 2.46 -12.85
CA THR A 84 6.93 1.92 -11.76
C THR A 84 5.96 0.88 -12.29
N ILE A 85 5.34 0.10 -11.40
CA ILE A 85 4.33 -0.89 -11.81
C ILE A 85 3.12 -0.21 -12.45
N GLU A 86 2.72 0.96 -11.94
CA GLU A 86 1.66 1.75 -12.55
C GLU A 86 2.03 2.27 -13.95
N ASP A 87 3.31 2.50 -14.25
CA ASP A 87 3.74 2.87 -15.61
C ASP A 87 3.38 1.79 -16.63
N GLU A 88 3.83 0.56 -16.40
CA GLU A 88 3.53 -0.61 -17.23
C GLU A 88 2.01 -0.88 -17.28
N LEU A 89 1.34 -0.81 -16.12
CA LEU A 89 -0.11 -1.06 -16.05
C LEU A 89 -0.91 -0.08 -16.88
N VAL A 90 -0.72 1.25 -16.76
CA VAL A 90 -1.52 2.16 -17.60
C VAL A 90 -1.09 2.16 -19.05
N GLN A 91 0.18 1.89 -19.37
CA GLN A 91 0.58 1.69 -20.77
C GLN A 91 -0.17 0.50 -21.39
N ALA A 92 -0.28 -0.63 -20.67
CA ALA A 92 -1.06 -1.78 -21.11
C ALA A 92 -2.57 -1.48 -21.21
N LEU A 93 -3.14 -0.73 -20.27
CA LEU A 93 -4.55 -0.31 -20.31
C LEU A 93 -4.87 0.61 -21.50
N VAL A 94 -3.95 1.50 -21.87
CA VAL A 94 -4.12 2.36 -23.06
C VAL A 94 -4.00 1.53 -24.34
N ARG A 95 -2.94 0.70 -24.45
CA ARG A 95 -2.70 -0.13 -25.65
C ARG A 95 -3.80 -1.16 -25.92
N SER A 96 -4.36 -1.75 -24.86
CA SER A 96 -5.51 -2.67 -24.98
C SER A 96 -6.83 -1.98 -25.32
N GLY A 97 -6.89 -0.64 -25.32
CA GLY A 97 -8.12 0.11 -25.53
C GLY A 97 -9.10 0.06 -24.34
N CYS A 98 -8.62 -0.26 -23.13
CA CYS A 98 -9.45 -0.27 -21.92
C CYS A 98 -9.70 1.15 -21.39
N ILE A 99 -8.79 2.08 -21.66
CA ILE A 99 -8.89 3.50 -21.30
C ILE A 99 -8.38 4.39 -22.44
N PRO A 100 -8.92 5.60 -22.61
CA PRO A 100 -8.34 6.58 -23.54
C PRO A 100 -7.01 7.13 -23.02
N GLU A 101 -6.17 7.62 -23.93
CA GLU A 101 -4.82 8.14 -23.61
C GLU A 101 -4.84 9.25 -22.54
N ASN A 102 -5.80 10.17 -22.62
CA ASN A 102 -5.95 11.27 -21.66
C ASN A 102 -6.27 10.80 -20.22
N HIS A 103 -6.76 9.57 -20.02
CA HIS A 103 -6.90 8.94 -18.70
C HIS A 103 -5.60 8.30 -18.21
N GLY A 104 -4.71 7.91 -19.14
CA GLY A 104 -3.38 7.41 -18.83
C GLY A 104 -2.43 8.52 -18.38
N GLU A 105 -2.57 9.72 -18.96
CA GLU A 105 -1.86 10.93 -18.53
C GLU A 105 -2.34 11.43 -17.16
N ASP A 106 -3.66 11.43 -16.94
CA ASP A 106 -4.28 11.78 -15.65
C ASP A 106 -5.16 10.65 -15.13
N MET A 107 -4.55 9.80 -14.31
CA MET A 107 -5.18 8.63 -13.69
C MET A 107 -6.38 9.00 -12.79
N LYS A 108 -6.55 10.28 -12.39
CA LYS A 108 -7.72 10.74 -11.65
C LYS A 108 -9.00 10.61 -12.50
N LYS A 109 -8.91 10.79 -13.82
CA LYS A 109 -10.07 10.71 -14.75
C LYS A 109 -10.67 9.31 -14.84
N MET A 110 -9.87 8.26 -14.61
CA MET A 110 -10.35 6.88 -14.46
C MET A 110 -10.61 6.47 -13.00
N SER A 111 -10.54 7.41 -12.04
CA SER A 111 -10.72 7.12 -10.62
C SER A 111 -9.81 5.98 -10.12
N PHE A 112 -8.55 5.96 -10.57
CA PHE A 112 -7.59 4.91 -10.22
C PHE A 112 -7.19 4.99 -8.76
N GLN A 113 -7.24 3.85 -8.06
CA GLN A 113 -6.84 3.68 -6.67
C GLN A 113 -6.09 2.36 -6.50
N ARG A 114 -5.18 2.29 -5.53
CA ARG A 114 -4.37 1.11 -5.20
C ARG A 114 -4.46 0.83 -3.69
N CYS A 115 -4.49 -0.44 -3.31
CA CYS A 115 -4.62 -0.84 -1.90
C CYS A 115 -3.33 -0.67 -1.11
N ALA A 116 -2.20 -0.94 -1.75
CA ALA A 116 -0.87 -0.82 -1.18
C ALA A 116 0.05 0.01 -2.09
N ARG A 117 0.88 0.85 -1.47
CA ARG A 117 1.98 1.53 -2.14
C ARG A 117 3.24 0.78 -1.74
N THR A 118 3.63 -0.20 -2.53
CA THR A 118 4.86 -0.97 -2.31
C THR A 118 6.06 -0.10 -2.63
N ASP A 119 7.12 -0.23 -1.82
CA ASP A 119 8.38 0.50 -1.99
C ASP A 119 9.18 -0.05 -3.20
N LYS A 120 10.28 0.61 -3.54
CA LYS A 120 11.24 0.14 -4.55
C LYS A 120 11.67 -1.32 -4.29
N GLY A 121 11.61 -2.15 -5.32
CA GLY A 121 12.04 -3.56 -5.27
C GLY A 121 11.05 -4.52 -4.60
N VAL A 122 9.97 -4.02 -3.98
CA VAL A 122 8.99 -4.85 -3.26
C VAL A 122 8.02 -5.50 -4.25
N SER A 123 7.81 -6.81 -4.12
CA SER A 123 6.92 -7.59 -4.98
C SER A 123 5.48 -7.63 -4.44
N ALA A 124 4.54 -8.12 -5.24
CA ALA A 124 3.18 -8.42 -4.77
C ALA A 124 2.61 -9.66 -5.45
N ALA A 125 2.06 -10.57 -4.66
CA ALA A 125 1.26 -11.68 -5.14
C ALA A 125 -0.21 -11.29 -5.30
N GLY A 126 -0.71 -10.38 -4.44
CA GLY A 126 -2.13 -10.01 -4.39
C GLY A 126 -2.40 -8.51 -4.29
N GLN A 127 -1.77 -7.68 -5.12
CA GLN A 127 -2.09 -6.25 -5.17
C GLN A 127 -3.50 -6.05 -5.75
N ILE A 128 -4.28 -5.16 -5.14
CA ILE A 128 -5.60 -4.80 -5.65
C ILE A 128 -5.63 -3.33 -6.07
N VAL A 129 -6.03 -3.09 -7.31
CA VAL A 129 -6.31 -1.74 -7.84
C VAL A 129 -7.78 -1.62 -8.23
N SER A 130 -8.32 -0.40 -8.20
CA SER A 130 -9.67 -0.13 -8.68
C SER A 130 -9.70 1.10 -9.58
N LEU A 131 -10.45 1.01 -10.68
CA LEU A 131 -10.47 2.02 -11.73
C LEU A 131 -11.72 1.88 -12.59
N LYS A 132 -12.00 2.88 -13.43
CA LYS A 132 -13.07 2.88 -14.44
C LYS A 132 -12.49 2.57 -15.81
N VAL A 133 -12.98 1.51 -16.45
CA VAL A 133 -12.53 1.04 -17.77
C VAL A 133 -13.71 0.80 -18.70
N TRP A 134 -13.43 0.72 -20.00
CA TRP A 134 -14.29 0.07 -20.97
C TRP A 134 -14.14 -1.45 -20.83
N LEU A 135 -15.25 -2.15 -20.56
CA LEU A 135 -15.27 -3.61 -20.50
C LEU A 135 -15.33 -4.17 -21.91
N ILE A 136 -14.15 -4.34 -22.50
CA ILE A 136 -13.96 -5.03 -23.76
C ILE A 136 -13.99 -6.55 -23.55
N GLU A 137 -14.24 -7.31 -24.61
CA GLU A 137 -14.10 -8.78 -24.61
C GLU A 137 -12.66 -9.17 -24.33
N ASP A 138 -12.46 -10.25 -23.56
CA ASP A 138 -11.17 -10.81 -23.16
C ASP A 138 -10.20 -9.79 -22.55
N ILE A 139 -10.76 -8.86 -21.79
CA ILE A 139 -10.05 -7.72 -21.20
C ILE A 139 -8.78 -8.12 -20.42
N VAL A 140 -8.83 -9.21 -19.64
CA VAL A 140 -7.68 -9.68 -18.85
C VAL A 140 -6.55 -10.14 -19.78
N GLU A 141 -6.87 -10.93 -20.81
CA GLU A 141 -5.89 -11.42 -21.79
C GLU A 141 -5.27 -10.28 -22.59
N LYS A 142 -6.09 -9.34 -23.06
CA LYS A 142 -5.63 -8.15 -23.81
C LYS A 142 -4.75 -7.21 -22.99
N ILE A 143 -5.03 -7.03 -21.70
CA ILE A 143 -4.13 -6.26 -20.84
C ILE A 143 -2.81 -7.03 -20.66
N ASN A 144 -2.88 -8.33 -20.37
CA ASN A 144 -1.70 -9.17 -20.15
C ASN A 144 -0.80 -9.29 -21.39
N SER A 145 -1.34 -9.25 -22.62
CA SER A 145 -0.55 -9.28 -23.86
C SER A 145 0.34 -8.05 -24.05
N HIS A 146 0.09 -6.97 -23.31
CA HIS A 146 0.90 -5.76 -23.30
C HIS A 146 1.74 -5.59 -22.03
N LEU A 147 1.68 -6.54 -21.10
CA LEU A 147 2.46 -6.55 -19.87
C LEU A 147 3.65 -7.53 -19.99
N PRO A 148 4.82 -7.20 -19.41
CA PRO A 148 5.93 -8.14 -19.33
C PRO A 148 5.56 -9.35 -18.46
N SER A 149 6.26 -10.48 -18.63
CA SER A 149 5.94 -11.76 -17.97
C SER A 149 5.83 -11.67 -16.45
N HIS A 150 6.67 -10.84 -15.83
CA HIS A 150 6.72 -10.61 -14.39
C HIS A 150 5.70 -9.57 -13.86
N ILE A 151 4.70 -9.18 -14.65
CA ILE A 151 3.52 -8.42 -14.20
C ILE A 151 2.26 -9.04 -14.83
N ARG A 152 1.31 -9.48 -14.01
CA ARG A 152 0.09 -10.14 -14.49
C ARG A 152 -1.17 -9.63 -13.80
N ILE A 153 -2.22 -9.45 -14.58
CA ILE A 153 -3.60 -9.37 -14.09
C ILE A 153 -4.11 -10.79 -13.96
N LEU A 154 -4.35 -11.25 -12.73
CA LEU A 154 -4.82 -12.60 -12.47
C LEU A 154 -6.34 -12.70 -12.43
N GLY A 155 -7.02 -11.59 -12.08
CA GLY A 155 -8.46 -11.53 -11.94
C GLY A 155 -9.02 -10.12 -12.14
N LEU A 156 -10.30 -10.07 -12.51
CA LEU A 156 -11.07 -8.84 -12.66
C LEU A 156 -12.48 -9.06 -12.10
N LYS A 157 -12.94 -8.14 -11.25
CA LYS A 157 -14.32 -8.13 -10.75
C LYS A 157 -14.96 -6.76 -10.94
N ARG A 158 -16.23 -6.75 -11.36
CA ARG A 158 -17.04 -5.53 -11.39
C ARG A 158 -17.42 -5.15 -9.97
N VAL A 159 -17.42 -3.86 -9.68
CA VAL A 159 -17.74 -3.34 -8.35
C VAL A 159 -18.66 -2.12 -8.47
N THR A 160 -19.21 -1.67 -7.34
CA THR A 160 -20.02 -0.45 -7.29
C THR A 160 -19.27 0.76 -7.84
N GLY A 161 -19.99 1.72 -8.43
CA GLY A 161 -19.40 2.96 -8.93
C GLY A 161 -18.62 3.76 -7.87
N GLY A 162 -19.01 3.65 -6.60
CA GLY A 162 -18.38 4.29 -5.44
C GLY A 162 -17.26 3.47 -4.78
N PHE A 163 -16.95 2.27 -5.26
CA PHE A 163 -15.90 1.45 -4.68
C PHE A 163 -14.52 2.12 -4.80
N ASN A 164 -13.79 2.15 -3.69
CA ASN A 164 -12.41 2.60 -3.62
C ASN A 164 -11.61 1.53 -2.87
N SER A 165 -10.75 0.83 -3.59
CA SER A 165 -9.99 -0.31 -3.06
C SER A 165 -9.12 0.07 -1.86
N LYS A 166 -8.52 1.27 -1.84
CA LYS A 166 -7.73 1.75 -0.70
C LYS A 166 -8.57 1.91 0.56
N ASN A 167 -9.74 2.53 0.43
CA ASN A 167 -10.59 2.91 1.56
C ASN A 167 -11.43 1.75 2.08
N LYS A 168 -11.71 0.75 1.24
CA LYS A 168 -12.49 -0.44 1.61
C LYS A 168 -11.64 -1.61 2.11
N CYS A 169 -10.32 -1.52 2.01
CA CYS A 169 -9.41 -2.55 2.49
C CYS A 169 -9.20 -2.46 4.01
N ASP A 170 -9.36 -3.60 4.67
CA ASP A 170 -9.35 -3.74 6.13
C ASP A 170 -7.99 -4.07 6.72
N ALA A 171 -7.23 -4.91 6.01
CA ALA A 171 -5.93 -5.39 6.43
C ALA A 171 -5.09 -5.77 5.21
N ARG A 172 -3.79 -5.93 5.42
CA ARG A 172 -2.86 -6.49 4.44
C ARG A 172 -2.05 -7.58 5.12
N THR A 173 -1.82 -8.66 4.39
CA THR A 173 -0.85 -9.69 4.77
C THR A 173 0.35 -9.54 3.85
N TYR A 174 1.51 -9.40 4.46
CA TYR A 174 2.79 -9.43 3.77
C TYR A 174 3.56 -10.67 4.21
N MET A 175 4.39 -11.18 3.30
CA MET A 175 5.45 -12.11 3.63
C MET A 175 6.81 -11.48 3.36
N TYR A 176 7.83 -11.94 4.06
CA TYR A 176 9.21 -11.57 3.85
C TYR A 176 10.07 -12.82 3.76
N MET A 177 10.56 -13.11 2.55
CA MET A 177 11.46 -14.24 2.30
C MET A 177 12.91 -13.78 2.40
N MET A 178 13.73 -14.50 3.15
CA MET A 178 15.16 -14.20 3.26
C MET A 178 16.02 -15.43 3.56
N PRO A 179 17.33 -15.38 3.26
CA PRO A 179 18.27 -16.41 3.68
C PRO A 179 18.35 -16.54 5.21
N THR A 180 18.46 -17.75 5.73
CA THR A 180 18.45 -18.01 7.18
C THR A 180 19.69 -17.50 7.91
N PHE A 181 20.82 -17.29 7.23
CA PHE A 181 22.01 -16.65 7.84
C PHE A 181 21.75 -15.21 8.32
N ALA A 182 20.61 -14.60 7.93
CA ALA A 182 20.12 -13.39 8.58
C ALA A 182 19.86 -13.56 10.09
N PHE A 183 19.76 -14.80 10.57
CA PHE A 183 19.54 -15.15 11.97
C PHE A 183 20.72 -15.89 12.62
N SER A 184 21.84 -16.06 11.91
CA SER A 184 23.04 -16.65 12.51
C SER A 184 23.67 -15.70 13.54
N HIS A 185 23.92 -16.17 14.76
CA HIS A 185 24.51 -15.33 15.79
C HIS A 185 25.95 -14.97 15.41
N LYS A 186 26.30 -13.66 15.47
CA LYS A 186 27.55 -13.12 14.89
C LYS A 186 28.83 -13.77 15.43
N ASP A 187 28.83 -14.22 16.69
CA ASP A 187 30.00 -14.79 17.37
C ASP A 187 29.97 -16.33 17.48
N LEU A 188 28.81 -16.96 17.27
CA LEU A 188 28.61 -18.39 17.61
C LEU A 188 28.43 -19.25 16.36
N ASP A 189 27.90 -18.67 15.28
CA ASP A 189 27.50 -19.41 14.10
C ASP A 189 28.33 -19.00 12.87
N VAL A 190 28.31 -19.86 11.85
CA VAL A 190 28.80 -19.50 10.50
C VAL A 190 27.95 -18.37 9.90
N GLN A 191 28.59 -17.47 9.16
CA GLN A 191 27.97 -16.23 8.65
C GLN A 191 27.69 -16.26 7.14
N ASP A 192 27.77 -17.43 6.52
CA ASP A 192 27.61 -17.64 5.09
C ASP A 192 26.41 -18.56 4.77
N GLU A 193 26.22 -18.89 3.49
CA GLU A 193 25.12 -19.72 3.00
C GLU A 193 25.10 -21.17 3.51
N SER A 194 26.18 -21.62 4.18
CA SER A 194 26.22 -22.94 4.82
C SER A 194 25.43 -23.00 6.12
N TYR A 195 25.08 -21.85 6.71
CA TYR A 195 24.27 -21.78 7.93
C TYR A 195 22.94 -22.52 7.75
N ARG A 196 22.53 -23.25 8.80
CA ARG A 196 21.20 -23.87 8.91
C ARG A 196 20.57 -23.44 10.22
N MET A 197 19.35 -22.92 10.13
CA MET A 197 18.61 -22.45 11.29
C MET A 197 18.20 -23.65 12.16
N ASN A 198 18.57 -23.60 13.43
CA ASN A 198 18.11 -24.57 14.42
C ASN A 198 16.74 -24.18 15.00
N PRO A 199 15.98 -25.13 15.57
CA PRO A 199 14.67 -24.88 16.17
C PRO A 199 14.70 -23.85 17.31
N GLU A 200 15.77 -23.77 18.08
CA GLU A 200 15.92 -22.82 19.19
C GLU A 200 15.98 -21.37 18.67
N THR A 201 16.70 -21.13 17.57
CA THR A 201 16.76 -19.83 16.91
C THR A 201 15.41 -19.47 16.33
N LEU A 202 14.72 -20.41 15.66
CA LEU A 202 13.37 -20.17 15.14
C LEU A 202 12.38 -19.83 16.27
N GLN A 203 12.46 -20.52 17.40
CA GLN A 203 11.65 -20.24 18.58
C GLN A 203 11.92 -18.84 19.11
N LYS A 204 13.19 -18.44 19.23
CA LYS A 204 13.58 -17.08 19.64
C LYS A 204 13.04 -16.01 18.68
N VAL A 205 13.18 -16.23 17.38
CA VAL A 205 12.62 -15.34 16.34
C VAL A 205 11.11 -15.18 16.55
N ASN A 206 10.38 -16.28 16.70
CA ASN A 206 8.93 -16.25 16.89
C ASN A 206 8.51 -15.56 18.20
N GLN A 207 9.25 -15.74 19.29
CA GLN A 207 9.02 -15.01 20.55
C GLN A 207 9.14 -13.49 20.37
N LEU A 208 10.16 -13.03 19.64
CA LEU A 208 10.34 -11.61 19.33
C LEU A 208 9.25 -11.06 18.39
N LEU A 209 8.86 -11.84 17.37
CA LEU A 209 7.82 -11.43 16.42
C LEU A 209 6.44 -11.29 17.07
N VAL A 210 6.09 -12.17 18.00
CA VAL A 210 4.81 -12.12 18.74
C VAL A 210 4.66 -10.82 19.52
N SER A 211 5.75 -10.24 20.02
CA SER A 211 5.72 -8.95 20.75
C SER A 211 5.24 -7.78 19.90
N TYR A 212 5.25 -7.88 18.56
CA TYR A 212 4.66 -6.87 17.68
C TYR A 212 3.13 -6.89 17.65
N LYS A 213 2.48 -7.99 18.06
CA LYS A 213 1.02 -8.13 18.03
C LYS A 213 0.37 -7.10 18.95
N GLY A 214 -0.79 -6.61 18.54
CA GLY A 214 -1.50 -5.56 19.27
C GLY A 214 -1.29 -4.17 18.67
N THR A 215 -1.66 -3.16 19.45
CA THR A 215 -1.55 -1.75 19.05
C THR A 215 -0.36 -1.11 19.75
N HIS A 216 0.65 -0.74 18.97
CA HIS A 216 1.86 -0.09 19.47
C HIS A 216 2.13 1.22 18.74
N ASN A 217 3.06 2.01 19.28
CA ASN A 217 3.51 3.25 18.66
C ASN A 217 4.73 3.01 17.76
N PHE A 218 4.51 2.90 16.46
CA PHE A 218 5.54 2.53 15.49
C PHE A 218 6.37 3.72 14.98
N HIS A 219 6.52 4.81 15.76
CA HIS A 219 7.21 6.03 15.30
C HIS A 219 8.69 5.80 14.96
N ASN A 220 9.39 4.89 15.66
CA ASN A 220 10.77 4.48 15.35
C ASN A 220 10.86 3.58 14.10
N PHE A 221 9.74 2.94 13.73
CA PHE A 221 9.64 2.01 12.61
C PHE A 221 9.31 2.72 11.29
N THR A 222 9.34 4.05 11.24
CA THR A 222 9.14 4.83 10.01
C THR A 222 10.04 6.06 10.03
N SER A 223 10.12 6.75 8.91
CA SER A 223 10.73 8.08 8.83
C SER A 223 9.67 9.15 9.11
N GLN A 224 10.11 10.33 9.56
CA GLN A 224 9.29 11.55 9.67
C GLN A 224 8.05 11.43 10.58
N LYS A 225 8.16 10.64 11.66
CA LYS A 225 7.12 10.55 12.70
C LYS A 225 7.72 10.84 14.08
N GLY A 226 7.07 11.74 14.81
CA GLY A 226 7.39 12.03 16.21
C GLY A 226 6.76 11.00 17.14
N ALA A 227 7.34 10.84 18.33
CA ALA A 227 6.87 9.89 19.33
C ALA A 227 5.43 10.14 19.78
N LEU A 228 4.95 11.38 19.75
CA LEU A 228 3.59 11.72 20.18
C LEU A 228 2.57 11.76 19.03
N ASP A 229 2.98 11.48 17.79
CA ASP A 229 2.07 11.50 16.63
C ASP A 229 1.06 10.33 16.73
N PRO A 230 -0.25 10.59 16.92
CA PRO A 230 -1.24 9.51 17.04
C PRO A 230 -1.33 8.65 15.78
N SER A 231 -0.98 9.22 14.63
CA SER A 231 -0.93 8.51 13.36
C SER A 231 0.29 7.58 13.22
N ALA A 232 1.16 7.47 14.23
CA ALA A 232 2.18 6.42 14.33
C ALA A 232 1.66 5.14 15.01
N LYS A 233 0.50 5.19 15.67
CA LYS A 233 -0.12 3.99 16.27
C LYS A 233 -0.64 3.05 15.17
N ARG A 234 -0.20 1.80 15.20
CA ARG A 234 -0.62 0.77 14.22
C ARG A 234 -1.00 -0.50 14.94
N TYR A 235 -1.90 -1.25 14.32
CA TYR A 235 -2.40 -2.51 14.84
C TYR A 235 -1.89 -3.67 13.99
N ILE A 236 -1.07 -4.52 14.61
CA ILE A 236 -0.61 -5.79 14.06
C ILE A 236 -1.53 -6.88 14.61
N MET A 237 -2.13 -7.63 13.70
CA MET A 237 -3.04 -8.72 14.02
C MET A 237 -2.26 -9.98 14.33
N ASP A 238 -1.23 -10.27 13.53
CA ASP A 238 -0.39 -11.44 13.69
C ASP A 238 0.97 -11.26 13.02
N MET A 239 2.00 -11.92 13.55
CA MET A 239 3.33 -11.96 12.96
C MET A 239 4.09 -13.19 13.43
N TYR A 240 4.62 -13.99 12.51
CA TYR A 240 5.36 -15.22 12.80
C TYR A 240 6.32 -15.58 11.67
N CYS A 241 7.25 -16.49 11.97
CA CYS A 241 8.23 -17.06 11.08
C CYS A 241 7.89 -18.53 10.83
N GLU A 242 7.79 -18.92 9.56
CA GLU A 242 7.59 -20.31 9.14
C GLU A 242 8.86 -21.14 9.33
N GLU A 243 8.74 -22.46 9.19
CA GLU A 243 9.88 -23.38 9.17
C GLU A 243 10.79 -23.08 7.96
N PRO A 244 12.12 -23.21 8.13
CA PRO A 244 13.05 -22.99 7.03
C PRO A 244 12.93 -24.06 5.95
N PHE A 245 13.29 -23.71 4.72
CA PHE A 245 13.31 -24.63 3.59
C PHE A 245 14.54 -24.41 2.73
N ALA A 246 15.02 -25.48 2.12
CA ALA A 246 16.19 -25.45 1.24
C ALA A 246 15.79 -25.34 -0.24
N ARG A 247 16.49 -24.48 -0.97
CA ARG A 247 16.45 -24.37 -2.44
C ARG A 247 17.87 -24.20 -2.96
N GLU A 248 18.30 -25.09 -3.84
CA GLU A 248 19.59 -24.98 -4.54
C GLU A 248 20.81 -24.79 -3.61
N GLY A 249 20.81 -25.50 -2.47
CA GLY A 249 21.89 -25.45 -1.47
C GLY A 249 21.81 -24.28 -0.49
N TRP A 250 20.90 -23.33 -0.70
CA TRP A 250 20.61 -22.22 0.21
C TRP A 250 19.40 -22.53 1.06
N GLU A 251 19.42 -22.08 2.32
CA GLU A 251 18.28 -22.19 3.21
C GLU A 251 17.60 -20.82 3.37
N PHE A 252 16.29 -20.80 3.21
CA PHE A 252 15.45 -19.63 3.30
C PHE A 252 14.39 -19.82 4.37
N VAL A 253 13.86 -18.69 4.84
CA VAL A 253 12.71 -18.66 5.73
C VAL A 253 11.75 -17.56 5.32
N VAL A 254 10.48 -17.72 5.68
CA VAL A 254 9.42 -16.76 5.39
C VAL A 254 8.82 -16.24 6.70
N ILE A 255 8.86 -14.92 6.86
CA ILE A 255 8.14 -14.22 7.93
C ILE A 255 6.82 -13.72 7.37
N LYS A 256 5.69 -14.03 8.00
CA LYS A 256 4.37 -13.49 7.67
C LYS A 256 3.94 -12.45 8.69
N VAL A 257 3.35 -11.36 8.20
CA VAL A 257 2.78 -10.30 9.04
C VAL A 257 1.42 -9.86 8.50
N LYS A 258 0.40 -9.89 9.35
CA LYS A 258 -0.93 -9.36 9.06
C LYS A 258 -1.17 -8.13 9.93
N GLY A 259 -1.51 -7.02 9.28
CA GLY A 259 -1.77 -5.76 9.98
C GLY A 259 -2.88 -4.96 9.29
N GLN A 260 -3.52 -4.08 10.06
CA GLN A 260 -4.61 -3.25 9.54
C GLN A 260 -4.09 -2.25 8.48
N SER A 261 -2.97 -1.61 8.79
CA SER A 261 -2.26 -0.69 7.90
C SER A 261 -0.78 -0.63 8.28
N PHE A 262 0.06 -0.24 7.32
CA PHE A 262 1.50 -0.12 7.52
C PHE A 262 1.98 1.25 7.05
N MET A 263 2.95 1.82 7.76
CA MET A 263 3.68 3.02 7.36
C MET A 263 4.82 2.67 6.41
N MET A 264 5.39 3.70 5.78
CA MET A 264 6.59 3.55 4.95
C MET A 264 7.70 2.89 5.77
N HIS A 265 8.36 1.89 5.18
CA HIS A 265 9.43 1.10 5.80
C HIS A 265 9.06 0.28 7.05
N GLN A 266 7.82 0.33 7.57
CA GLN A 266 7.46 -0.28 8.87
C GLN A 266 7.84 -1.74 8.98
N ILE A 267 7.38 -2.58 8.05
CA ILE A 267 7.64 -4.03 8.07
C ILE A 267 9.15 -4.32 8.00
N ARG A 268 9.86 -3.60 7.12
CA ARG A 268 11.31 -3.77 6.93
C ARG A 268 12.11 -3.39 8.17
N LYS A 269 11.65 -2.39 8.92
CA LYS A 269 12.24 -2.00 10.20
C LYS A 269 11.89 -2.98 11.32
N MET A 270 10.66 -3.52 11.34
CA MET A 270 10.28 -4.57 12.31
C MET A 270 11.18 -5.79 12.14
N ILE A 271 11.35 -6.26 10.90
CA ILE A 271 12.23 -7.39 10.59
C ILE A 271 13.69 -7.06 10.90
N GLY A 272 14.15 -5.86 10.53
CA GLY A 272 15.53 -5.43 10.77
C GLY A 272 15.90 -5.39 12.25
N LEU A 273 14.98 -4.99 13.13
CA LEU A 273 15.22 -5.01 14.58
C LEU A 273 15.33 -6.45 15.12
N VAL A 274 14.45 -7.35 14.70
CA VAL A 274 14.51 -8.77 15.13
C VAL A 274 15.80 -9.41 14.66
N VAL A 275 16.22 -9.15 13.41
CA VAL A 275 17.52 -9.62 12.89
C VAL A 275 18.67 -9.08 13.75
N ALA A 276 18.69 -7.79 14.07
CA ALA A 276 19.75 -7.21 14.90
C ALA A 276 19.84 -7.86 16.30
N VAL A 277 18.68 -8.15 16.91
CA VAL A 277 18.62 -8.82 18.21
C VAL A 277 19.10 -10.28 18.13
N VAL A 278 18.61 -11.04 17.15
CA VAL A 278 18.94 -12.46 17.00
C VAL A 278 20.41 -12.65 16.63
N LYS A 279 20.98 -11.78 15.78
CA LYS A 279 22.41 -11.80 15.45
C LYS A 279 23.32 -11.34 16.59
N GLY A 280 22.77 -10.79 17.68
CA GLY A 280 23.53 -10.34 18.85
C GLY A 280 24.12 -8.93 18.74
N TYR A 281 23.59 -8.08 17.86
CA TYR A 281 23.98 -6.66 17.80
C TYR A 281 23.20 -5.78 18.78
N ALA A 282 21.98 -6.19 19.13
CA ALA A 282 21.12 -5.48 20.07
C ALA A 282 20.60 -6.43 21.15
N SER A 283 20.36 -5.91 22.34
CA SER A 283 19.70 -6.64 23.43
C SER A 283 18.18 -6.70 23.22
N GLU A 284 17.51 -7.70 23.80
CA GLU A 284 16.07 -7.92 23.58
C GLU A 284 15.18 -6.78 24.11
N ASP A 285 15.62 -6.05 25.14
CA ASP A 285 14.91 -4.89 25.72
C ASP A 285 14.72 -3.73 24.73
N ILE A 286 15.54 -3.68 23.65
CA ILE A 286 15.41 -2.64 22.63
C ILE A 286 14.03 -2.64 21.98
N LEU A 287 13.38 -3.81 21.92
CA LEU A 287 12.06 -3.94 21.34
C LEU A 287 11.03 -3.16 22.16
N GLU A 288 11.05 -3.31 23.48
CA GLU A 288 10.17 -2.56 24.38
C GLU A 288 10.51 -1.07 24.39
N ARG A 289 11.80 -0.71 24.45
CA ARG A 289 12.26 0.68 24.35
C ARG A 289 11.82 1.36 23.07
N SER A 290 11.77 0.63 21.95
CA SER A 290 11.39 1.18 20.65
C SER A 290 9.94 1.70 20.58
N TRP A 291 9.07 1.26 21.50
CA TRP A 291 7.70 1.75 21.67
C TRP A 291 7.60 3.03 22.50
N GLY A 292 8.62 3.29 23.32
CA GLY A 292 8.74 4.46 24.16
C GLY A 292 8.94 5.75 23.37
N GLN A 293 9.21 6.84 24.07
CA GLN A 293 9.43 8.14 23.43
C GLN A 293 10.84 8.32 22.87
N GLU A 294 11.77 7.48 23.31
CA GLU A 294 13.17 7.49 22.86
C GLU A 294 13.27 7.25 21.35
N LYS A 295 14.23 7.92 20.71
CA LYS A 295 14.62 7.61 19.34
C LYS A 295 15.59 6.44 19.35
N VAL A 296 15.21 5.40 18.61
CA VAL A 296 16.02 4.20 18.40
C VAL A 296 16.35 4.13 16.92
N ASP A 297 17.63 3.95 16.60
CA ASP A 297 18.06 3.74 15.23
C ASP A 297 17.77 2.29 14.79
N ILE A 298 16.60 2.11 14.16
CA ILE A 298 16.12 0.79 13.73
C ILE A 298 16.68 0.45 12.33
N PRO A 299 17.44 -0.66 12.18
CA PRO A 299 17.92 -1.14 10.88
C PRO A 299 16.75 -1.41 9.94
N LYS A 300 16.92 -1.06 8.67
CA LYS A 300 15.89 -1.26 7.64
C LYS A 300 16.31 -2.37 6.69
N ALA A 301 15.71 -3.56 6.84
CA ALA A 301 15.97 -4.71 5.98
C ALA A 301 15.75 -4.38 4.47
N PRO A 302 16.38 -5.10 3.52
CA PRO A 302 16.18 -4.89 2.09
C PRO A 302 14.71 -5.02 1.65
N GLY A 303 14.35 -4.38 0.55
CA GLY A 303 13.00 -4.49 -0.02
C GLY A 303 12.76 -5.79 -0.80
N LEU A 304 13.83 -6.46 -1.25
CA LEU A 304 13.82 -7.61 -2.14
C LEU A 304 12.93 -8.76 -1.62
N GLY A 305 13.09 -9.14 -0.36
CA GLY A 305 12.34 -10.22 0.26
C GLY A 305 10.87 -9.91 0.54
N LEU A 306 10.46 -8.63 0.52
CA LEU A 306 9.12 -8.23 0.92
C LEU A 306 8.12 -8.44 -0.22
N VAL A 307 7.01 -9.11 0.09
CA VAL A 307 5.94 -9.39 -0.86
C VAL A 307 4.58 -9.09 -0.22
N LEU A 308 3.76 -8.27 -0.88
CA LEU A 308 2.36 -8.14 -0.53
C LEU A 308 1.63 -9.42 -0.95
N GLU A 309 1.26 -10.25 0.02
CA GLU A 309 0.60 -11.53 -0.24
C GLU A 309 -0.89 -11.33 -0.51
N GLN A 310 -1.58 -10.62 0.39
CA GLN A 310 -3.03 -10.49 0.33
C GLN A 310 -3.54 -9.13 0.81
N VAL A 311 -4.59 -8.64 0.15
CA VAL A 311 -5.38 -7.49 0.56
C VAL A 311 -6.74 -7.98 1.02
N HIS A 312 -7.13 -7.60 2.23
CA HIS A 312 -8.30 -8.10 2.93
C HIS A 312 -9.48 -7.13 2.83
N PHE A 313 -10.68 -7.68 2.59
CA PHE A 313 -11.94 -6.94 2.39
C PHE A 313 -13.11 -7.52 3.22
N GLU A 314 -12.85 -8.22 4.33
CA GLU A 314 -13.91 -8.93 5.06
C GLU A 314 -14.99 -8.00 5.63
N LYS A 315 -14.66 -6.75 6.02
CA LYS A 315 -15.70 -5.78 6.43
C LYS A 315 -16.49 -5.28 5.24
N TYR A 316 -15.86 -5.10 4.07
CA TYR A 316 -16.58 -4.77 2.84
C TYR A 316 -17.54 -5.88 2.43
N ASN A 317 -17.08 -7.14 2.42
CA ASN A 317 -17.89 -8.30 2.06
C ASN A 317 -19.05 -8.52 3.04
N ARG A 318 -18.84 -8.35 4.36
CA ARG A 318 -19.95 -8.42 5.33
C ARG A 318 -21.03 -7.37 5.10
N ARG A 319 -20.65 -6.18 4.60
CA ARG A 319 -21.60 -5.07 4.39
C ARG A 319 -22.31 -5.14 3.04
N PHE A 320 -21.63 -5.56 1.99
CA PHE A 320 -22.13 -5.48 0.61
C PHE A 320 -22.22 -6.84 -0.09
N GLY A 321 -21.53 -7.88 0.38
CA GLY A 321 -21.50 -9.18 -0.28
C GLY A 321 -22.81 -9.99 -0.17
N ASN A 322 -23.73 -9.59 0.71
CA ASN A 322 -25.00 -10.28 0.96
C ASN A 322 -26.23 -9.45 0.56
N ASP A 323 -26.05 -8.33 -0.17
CA ASP A 323 -27.16 -7.44 -0.51
C ASP A 323 -27.94 -7.85 -1.78
N GLY A 324 -27.58 -9.00 -2.38
CA GLY A 324 -28.19 -9.54 -3.59
C GLY A 324 -27.86 -8.78 -4.88
N MET A 325 -27.13 -7.66 -4.79
CA MET A 325 -26.74 -6.81 -5.91
C MET A 325 -25.22 -6.81 -6.16
N HIS A 326 -24.41 -7.03 -5.13
CA HIS A 326 -22.96 -7.01 -5.22
C HIS A 326 -22.34 -8.35 -4.79
N GLU A 327 -21.42 -8.84 -5.61
CA GLU A 327 -20.61 -10.00 -5.27
C GLU A 327 -19.55 -9.63 -4.23
N ALA A 328 -19.27 -10.56 -3.31
CA ALA A 328 -18.14 -10.45 -2.40
C ALA A 328 -16.82 -10.32 -3.18
N LEU A 329 -15.95 -9.42 -2.73
CA LEU A 329 -14.63 -9.23 -3.33
C LEU A 329 -13.65 -10.26 -2.78
N GLU A 330 -13.76 -11.47 -3.31
CA GLU A 330 -12.94 -12.62 -2.99
C GLU A 330 -12.31 -13.19 -4.26
N TRP A 331 -11.11 -13.74 -4.13
CA TRP A 331 -10.27 -14.21 -5.25
C TRP A 331 -9.96 -15.70 -5.15
N ILE A 332 -10.92 -16.48 -4.65
CA ILE A 332 -10.76 -17.93 -4.38
C ILE A 332 -10.42 -18.69 -5.67
N VAL A 333 -11.05 -18.31 -6.80
CA VAL A 333 -10.79 -18.95 -8.10
C VAL A 333 -9.39 -18.64 -8.62
N GLU A 334 -8.82 -17.50 -8.22
CA GLU A 334 -7.48 -17.07 -8.61
C GLU A 334 -6.37 -17.55 -7.68
N GLU A 335 -6.67 -18.24 -6.57
CA GLU A 335 -5.65 -18.70 -5.60
C GLU A 335 -4.55 -19.55 -6.24
N ALA A 336 -4.93 -20.48 -7.13
CA ALA A 336 -3.98 -21.29 -7.88
C ALA A 336 -3.06 -20.42 -8.75
N LYS A 337 -3.62 -19.43 -9.47
CA LYS A 337 -2.83 -18.50 -10.30
C LYS A 337 -1.90 -17.63 -9.47
N ILE A 338 -2.32 -17.23 -8.27
CA ILE A 338 -1.48 -16.47 -7.33
C ILE A 338 -0.30 -17.34 -6.88
N ALA A 339 -0.56 -18.60 -6.53
CA ALA A 339 0.48 -19.55 -6.13
C ALA A 339 1.48 -19.82 -7.27
N ASP A 340 0.99 -20.13 -8.47
CA ASP A 340 1.81 -20.35 -9.67
C ASP A 340 2.68 -19.11 -9.95
N PHE A 341 2.11 -17.90 -9.90
CA PHE A 341 2.88 -16.67 -10.12
C PHE A 341 3.98 -16.44 -9.06
N LYS A 342 3.73 -16.82 -7.80
CA LYS A 342 4.73 -16.74 -6.74
C LYS A 342 5.92 -17.67 -7.05
N GLU A 343 5.64 -18.92 -7.38
CA GLU A 343 6.65 -19.95 -7.69
C GLU A 343 7.40 -19.66 -8.99
N ASP A 344 6.74 -19.10 -10.00
CA ASP A 344 7.34 -18.88 -11.32
C ASP A 344 8.13 -17.57 -11.42
N TYR A 345 7.70 -16.51 -10.72
CA TYR A 345 8.25 -15.16 -10.93
C TYR A 345 8.76 -14.47 -9.67
N ILE A 346 8.14 -14.66 -8.52
CA ILE A 346 8.51 -13.92 -7.30
C ILE A 346 9.66 -14.62 -6.58
N TYR A 347 9.47 -15.88 -6.17
CA TYR A 347 10.48 -16.62 -5.41
C TYR A 347 11.78 -16.83 -6.20
N PRO A 348 11.76 -17.24 -7.49
CA PRO A 348 12.99 -17.38 -8.25
C PRO A 348 13.77 -16.07 -8.37
N THR A 349 13.07 -14.94 -8.57
CA THR A 349 13.73 -13.63 -8.61
C THR A 349 14.41 -13.31 -7.29
N ILE A 350 13.76 -13.55 -6.15
CA ILE A 350 14.33 -13.31 -4.81
C ILE A 350 15.55 -14.21 -4.60
N ILE A 351 15.40 -15.52 -4.82
CA ILE A 351 16.46 -16.53 -4.62
C ILE A 351 17.68 -16.19 -5.49
N GLN A 352 17.48 -15.99 -6.80
CA GLN A 352 18.55 -15.70 -7.72
C GLN A 352 19.27 -14.39 -7.36
N THR A 353 18.53 -13.36 -6.97
CA THR A 353 19.12 -12.07 -6.57
C THR A 353 19.92 -12.20 -5.28
N GLU A 354 19.46 -12.98 -4.31
CA GLU A 354 20.26 -13.24 -3.10
C GLU A 354 21.54 -14.02 -3.41
N ARG A 355 21.49 -14.97 -4.35
CA ARG A 355 22.67 -15.76 -4.78
C ARG A 355 23.69 -14.93 -5.55
N GLU A 356 23.24 -14.12 -6.51
CA GLU A 356 24.10 -13.39 -7.44
C GLU A 356 24.55 -12.04 -6.89
N GLU A 357 23.64 -11.28 -6.28
CA GLU A 357 23.87 -9.90 -5.83
C GLU A 357 24.14 -9.82 -4.33
N LYS A 358 23.95 -10.91 -3.57
CA LYS A 358 24.21 -10.99 -2.12
C LYS A 358 23.54 -9.86 -1.33
N SER A 359 22.30 -9.52 -1.70
CA SER A 359 21.52 -8.41 -1.16
C SER A 359 21.43 -8.43 0.38
N MET A 360 21.03 -9.55 0.97
CA MET A 360 20.93 -9.72 2.42
C MET A 360 22.30 -9.64 3.08
N ALA A 361 23.31 -10.35 2.57
CA ALA A 361 24.65 -10.35 3.14
C ALA A 361 25.29 -8.94 3.15
N SER A 362 25.14 -8.19 2.05
CA SER A 362 25.59 -6.79 1.97
C SER A 362 24.89 -5.92 3.02
N TRP A 363 23.59 -6.09 3.25
CA TRP A 363 22.89 -5.33 4.27
C TRP A 363 23.29 -5.77 5.69
N LEU A 364 23.50 -7.06 5.95
CA LEU A 364 23.94 -7.55 7.25
C LEU A 364 25.29 -6.94 7.66
N SER A 365 26.20 -6.71 6.72
CA SER A 365 27.47 -6.03 7.00
C SER A 365 27.34 -4.57 7.47
N THR A 366 26.16 -3.95 7.32
CA THR A 366 25.91 -2.58 7.81
C THR A 366 25.35 -2.55 9.23
N LEU A 367 24.98 -3.69 9.81
CA LEU A 367 24.44 -3.76 11.17
C LEU A 367 25.37 -3.14 12.24
N PRO A 368 26.71 -3.28 12.17
CA PRO A 368 27.62 -2.66 13.13
C PRO A 368 27.59 -1.12 13.17
N ILE A 369 27.02 -0.45 12.15
CA ILE A 369 26.96 1.03 12.08
C ILE A 369 25.89 1.58 13.04
N HIS A 370 24.90 0.78 13.40
CA HIS A 370 23.79 1.19 14.26
C HIS A 370 24.21 1.23 15.73
N ASP A 371 23.89 2.33 16.40
CA ASP A 371 24.08 2.46 17.85
C ASP A 371 22.80 2.03 18.60
N PHE A 372 22.80 0.80 19.10
CA PHE A 372 21.68 0.21 19.82
C PHE A 372 21.60 0.60 21.31
N ASN A 373 22.66 1.24 21.81
CA ASN A 373 22.82 1.62 23.22
C ASN A 373 22.66 3.13 23.45
N ALA A 374 22.82 3.96 22.42
CA ALA A 374 22.54 5.39 22.52
C ALA A 374 21.06 5.65 22.80
N THR A 375 20.77 6.11 24.02
CA THR A 375 19.59 6.91 24.30
C THR A 375 19.87 8.32 23.79
N ALA A 376 19.02 8.84 22.92
CA ALA A 376 19.15 10.19 22.34
C ALA A 376 18.86 11.29 23.37
N SER A 377 19.64 11.34 24.45
CA SER A 377 19.64 12.38 25.48
C SER A 377 20.94 13.21 25.48
N GLY A 378 21.85 12.99 24.52
CA GLY A 378 23.20 13.56 24.54
C GLY A 378 23.62 14.45 23.38
N VAL A 379 22.75 14.78 22.40
CA VAL A 379 23.13 15.60 21.23
C VAL A 379 22.20 16.81 21.09
N GLN A 380 22.16 17.66 22.12
CA GLN A 380 21.69 19.05 22.03
C GLN A 380 22.48 19.94 23.01
N SER A 381 23.79 20.08 22.83
CA SER A 381 24.55 21.14 23.51
C SER A 381 25.99 21.33 22.98
N SER A 382 26.21 21.48 21.68
CA SER A 382 27.38 22.20 21.16
C SER A 382 27.26 22.41 19.66
N ASP A 383 26.65 23.53 19.25
CA ASP A 383 27.04 24.30 18.04
C ASP A 383 26.12 25.50 17.85
N THR A 384 25.90 26.26 18.93
CA THR A 384 25.34 27.61 18.80
C THR A 384 25.78 28.47 19.98
N LYS A 385 27.00 29.02 19.92
CA LYS A 385 27.39 30.25 20.64
C LYS A 385 28.79 30.73 20.21
N LYS A 386 28.80 31.71 19.32
CA LYS A 386 29.78 32.80 19.08
C LYS A 386 29.41 33.34 17.68
N ASN A 387 28.85 34.53 17.47
CA ASN A 387 28.97 35.80 18.15
C ASN A 387 27.64 36.55 18.07
N ASN A 388 27.27 37.26 19.14
CA ASN A 388 26.49 38.50 19.11
C ASN A 388 26.57 39.07 20.53
N GLU A 389 27.55 39.94 20.78
CA GLU A 389 27.50 40.90 21.88
C GLU A 389 26.95 42.22 21.32
N PRO A 390 25.95 42.81 21.98
CA PRO A 390 25.71 44.23 21.87
C PRO A 390 26.02 44.97 23.18
N ASP A 391 26.51 46.19 22.97
CA ASP A 391 26.29 47.41 23.74
C ASP A 391 27.29 47.83 24.82
N GLY A 392 27.74 49.09 24.73
CA GLY A 392 28.34 49.80 25.85
C GLY A 392 29.38 50.90 25.56
N SER A 393 28.91 52.06 25.09
CA SER A 393 29.34 53.43 25.46
C SER A 393 30.80 53.92 25.27
N ASP A 394 30.91 54.86 24.33
CA ASP A 394 31.27 56.29 24.48
C ASP A 394 32.70 56.77 24.83
N ASP A 395 33.05 57.83 24.10
CA ASP A 395 34.02 58.91 24.31
C ASP A 395 35.49 58.81 23.82
N GLY A 396 35.88 59.83 23.05
CA GLY A 396 37.27 60.31 22.94
C GLY A 396 37.93 60.38 21.54
N GLY A 397 37.87 61.56 20.88
CA GLY A 397 39.09 62.22 20.34
C GLY A 397 39.37 62.21 18.82
N GLU A 398 39.10 63.36 18.19
CA GLU A 398 39.93 64.12 17.21
C GLU A 398 41.14 63.44 16.54
N SER A 399 41.20 63.46 15.19
CA SER A 399 42.03 64.39 14.37
C SER A 399 42.28 63.86 12.94
N ASP A 400 42.17 64.81 11.99
CA ASP A 400 42.55 64.87 10.56
C ASP A 400 41.84 64.02 9.48
#